data_AF-X6LRB4-F1
#
_entry.id   AF-X6LRB4-F1
#
_cell.length_a   1.000
_cell.length_b   1.000
_cell.length_c   1.000
_cell.angle_alpha   90.00
_cell.angle_beta   90.00
_cell.angle_gamma   90.00
#
_symmetry.space_group_name_H-M   'P 1'
#
loop_
_entity.id
_entity.type
_entity.pdbx_description
1 polymer ?
#
loop_
_entity_poly.entity_id
_entity_poly.type
_entity_poly.pdbx_seq_one_letter_code
_entity_poly.pdbx_strand_id
1 'polypeptide(L)'
;MIVFFSQRSCVGKSYVISQKVKSLNLKSSDHFVHVPINTPVVDIDFIVDRFLSVPLSNDLIVFHINISSQAGKDVNTLMFQLLVLRYITTSKGRSFRVRKNHAFLVELPTQLCNTHKTTQLKEVFDWFYFFGEQIRGLNVPFLEIVDEMRVVRPRDEHFINNRLELTKKEFFVWQYLDALDKGLLKTTGNAKDNWNYAKHQDITKPRMDELIQTYSPRG
;
A
#
# COMPACT_ATOMS: atom_id res chain seq x y z
N MET A 1 -8.73 -13.13 -5.83
CA MET A 1 -8.16 -11.77 -5.96
C MET A 1 -8.66 -10.93 -4.79
N ILE A 2 -7.92 -9.93 -4.34
CA ILE A 2 -8.34 -8.93 -3.35
C ILE A 2 -7.94 -7.54 -3.85
N VAL A 3 -8.83 -6.56 -3.74
CA VAL A 3 -8.58 -5.17 -4.15
C VAL A 3 -8.42 -4.29 -2.91
N PHE A 4 -7.36 -3.49 -2.87
CA PHE A 4 -7.03 -2.57 -1.79
C PHE A 4 -7.16 -1.13 -2.30
N PHE A 5 -7.94 -0.33 -1.59
CA PHE A 5 -8.15 1.08 -1.92
C PHE A 5 -8.18 1.92 -0.65
N SER A 6 -8.22 3.24 -0.79
CA SER A 6 -8.22 4.17 0.34
C SER A 6 -8.77 5.52 -0.06
N GLN A 7 -9.46 6.20 0.86
CA GLN A 7 -9.97 7.55 0.63
C GLN A 7 -8.86 8.63 0.57
N ARG A 8 -7.70 8.37 1.17
CA ARG A 8 -6.56 9.30 1.18
C ARG A 8 -5.28 8.63 0.67
N SER A 9 -4.34 9.42 0.16
CA SER A 9 -3.00 8.95 -0.21
C SER A 9 -2.16 8.71 1.04
N CYS A 10 -1.11 7.89 0.89
CA CYS A 10 -0.11 7.61 1.93
C CYS A 10 -0.67 7.02 3.23
N VAL A 11 -1.73 6.21 3.16
CA VAL A 11 -2.30 5.48 4.32
C VAL A 11 -1.60 4.15 4.63
N GLY A 12 -0.57 3.78 3.85
CA GLY A 12 0.18 2.54 4.06
C GLY A 12 -0.42 1.28 3.41
N LYS A 13 -1.14 1.40 2.29
CA LYS A 13 -1.70 0.24 1.55
C LYS A 13 -0.66 -0.85 1.27
N SER A 14 0.48 -0.47 0.69
CA SER A 14 1.55 -1.44 0.38
C SER A 14 2.15 -2.09 1.64
N TYR A 15 2.16 -1.39 2.77
CA TYR A 15 2.58 -1.95 4.07
C TYR A 15 1.58 -3.02 4.54
N VAL A 16 0.28 -2.72 4.53
CA VAL A 16 -0.78 -3.68 4.89
C VAL A 16 -0.73 -4.93 3.99
N ILE A 17 -0.55 -4.74 2.68
CA ILE A 17 -0.39 -5.84 1.71
C ILE A 17 0.82 -6.70 2.09
N SER A 18 1.95 -6.07 2.39
CA SER A 18 3.18 -6.77 2.79
C SER A 18 3.00 -7.58 4.07
N GLN A 19 2.29 -7.04 5.07
CA GLN A 19 1.98 -7.78 6.31
C GLN A 19 1.06 -8.97 6.04
N LYS A 20 0.04 -8.78 5.19
CA LYS A 20 -0.84 -9.88 4.78
C LYS A 20 -0.07 -10.98 4.05
N VAL A 21 0.89 -10.62 3.19
CA VAL A 21 1.74 -11.59 2.49
C VAL A 21 2.62 -12.36 3.46
N LYS A 22 3.22 -11.68 4.46
CA LYS A 22 4.01 -12.34 5.51
C LYS A 22 3.18 -13.40 6.25
N SER A 23 1.90 -13.14 6.53
CA SER A 23 1.03 -14.14 7.16
C SER A 23 0.71 -15.38 6.30
N LEU A 24 0.97 -15.33 4.98
CA LEU A 24 0.76 -16.46 4.08
C LEU A 24 1.92 -17.46 4.10
N ASN A 25 3.02 -17.18 4.82
CA ASN A 25 4.19 -18.05 4.97
C ASN A 25 4.66 -18.63 3.62
N LEU A 26 4.88 -17.76 2.64
CA LEU A 26 5.33 -18.18 1.31
C LEU A 26 6.66 -18.95 1.42
N LYS A 27 6.80 -20.00 0.61
CA LYS A 27 8.01 -20.85 0.63
C LYS A 27 9.28 -20.12 0.20
N SER A 28 9.15 -19.10 -0.64
CA SER A 28 10.25 -18.24 -1.08
C SER A 28 9.79 -16.79 -1.10
N SER A 29 10.68 -15.85 -0.77
CA SER A 29 10.43 -14.41 -0.94
C SER A 29 10.13 -14.06 -2.40
N ASP A 30 10.70 -14.80 -3.35
CA ASP A 30 10.54 -14.57 -4.78
C ASP A 30 9.12 -14.93 -5.26
N HIS A 31 8.35 -15.67 -4.45
CA HIS A 31 6.93 -15.94 -4.72
C HIS A 31 6.03 -14.73 -4.42
N PHE A 32 6.60 -13.60 -3.97
CA PHE A 32 5.91 -12.33 -3.90
C PHE A 32 6.39 -11.39 -5.00
N VAL A 33 5.61 -11.29 -6.08
CA VAL A 33 6.00 -10.57 -7.29
C VAL A 33 5.31 -9.21 -7.33
N HIS A 34 6.09 -8.15 -7.42
CA HIS A 34 5.59 -6.80 -7.63
C HIS A 34 5.43 -6.50 -9.12
N VAL A 35 4.24 -6.04 -9.50
CA VAL A 35 3.85 -5.73 -10.88
C VAL A 35 3.34 -4.29 -10.92
N PRO A 36 4.22 -3.30 -11.08
CA PRO A 36 3.82 -1.90 -11.15
C PRO A 36 3.19 -1.58 -12.52
N ILE A 37 2.09 -0.85 -12.51
CA ILE A 37 1.47 -0.26 -13.69
C ILE A 37 1.43 1.24 -13.48
N ASN A 38 2.39 1.94 -14.08
CA ASN A 38 2.60 3.37 -13.84
C ASN A 38 2.53 4.24 -15.10
N THR A 39 2.15 3.65 -16.24
CA THR A 39 2.07 4.34 -17.53
C THR A 39 0.64 4.38 -18.06
N PRO A 40 0.28 5.41 -18.86
CA PRO A 40 -1.03 5.48 -19.49
C PRO A 40 -1.33 4.28 -20.40
N VAL A 41 -0.31 3.80 -21.13
CA VAL A 41 -0.39 2.61 -21.96
C VAL A 41 0.30 1.46 -21.23
N VAL A 42 -0.40 0.34 -21.07
CA VAL A 42 0.15 -0.84 -20.37
C VAL A 42 1.16 -1.55 -21.28
N ASP A 43 2.38 -1.73 -20.79
CA ASP A 43 3.38 -2.58 -21.45
C ASP A 43 3.11 -4.06 -21.16
N ILE A 44 2.39 -4.72 -22.07
CA ILE A 44 2.02 -6.14 -21.92
C ILE A 44 3.25 -7.06 -21.87
N ASP A 45 4.32 -6.75 -22.62
CA ASP A 45 5.55 -7.54 -22.60
C ASP A 45 6.18 -7.50 -21.20
N PHE A 46 6.33 -6.30 -20.62
CA PHE A 46 6.82 -6.13 -19.26
C PHE A 46 5.95 -6.86 -18.22
N ILE A 47 4.62 -6.76 -18.33
CA ILE A 47 3.70 -7.42 -17.38
C ILE A 47 3.83 -8.93 -17.45
N VAL A 48 3.88 -9.52 -18.65
CA VAL A 48 4.09 -10.96 -18.82
C VAL A 48 5.46 -11.38 -18.31
N ASP A 49 6.50 -10.58 -18.55
CA ASP A 49 7.84 -10.85 -18.01
C ASP A 49 7.88 -10.87 -16.49
N ARG A 50 7.17 -9.94 -15.84
CA ARG A 50 6.99 -9.96 -14.39
C ARG A 50 6.21 -11.18 -13.92
N PHE A 51 5.14 -11.55 -14.59
CA PHE A 51 4.37 -12.73 -14.21
C PHE A 51 5.12 -14.06 -14.39
N LEU A 52 6.03 -14.11 -15.36
CA LEU A 52 6.87 -15.28 -15.64
C LEU A 52 8.22 -15.24 -14.91
N SER A 53 8.48 -14.22 -14.07
CA SER A 53 9.76 -14.12 -13.35
C SER A 53 9.95 -15.23 -12.32
N VAL A 54 8.86 -15.86 -11.88
CA VAL A 54 8.88 -16.98 -10.95
C VAL A 54 8.78 -18.28 -11.74
N PRO A 55 9.69 -19.24 -11.53
CA PRO A 55 9.60 -20.55 -12.15
C PRO A 55 8.26 -21.22 -11.86
N LEU A 56 7.82 -22.06 -12.79
CA LEU A 56 6.58 -22.80 -12.63
C LEU A 56 6.67 -23.73 -11.42
N SER A 57 5.88 -23.44 -10.39
CA SER A 57 5.77 -24.26 -9.18
C SER A 57 4.30 -24.54 -8.87
N ASN A 58 4.07 -25.49 -7.96
CA ASN A 58 2.76 -25.75 -7.36
C ASN A 58 2.54 -24.91 -6.08
N ASP A 59 3.51 -24.10 -5.70
CA ASP A 59 3.46 -23.31 -4.48
C ASP A 59 2.60 -22.06 -4.67
N LEU A 60 2.10 -21.49 -3.58
CA LEU A 60 1.38 -20.23 -3.64
C LEU A 60 2.31 -19.12 -4.16
N ILE A 61 1.91 -18.47 -5.25
CA ILE A 61 2.57 -17.30 -5.81
C ILE A 61 1.60 -16.12 -5.69
N VAL A 62 2.09 -15.02 -5.11
CA VAL A 62 1.30 -13.81 -4.88
C VAL A 62 1.81 -12.71 -5.79
N PHE A 63 0.94 -12.22 -6.66
CA PHE A 63 1.19 -11.08 -7.52
C PHE A 63 0.57 -9.83 -6.92
N HIS A 64 1.40 -8.86 -6.58
CA HIS A 64 0.99 -7.52 -6.17
C HIS A 64 0.97 -6.61 -7.38
N ILE A 65 -0.23 -6.36 -7.91
CA ILE A 65 -0.47 -5.44 -9.01
C ILE A 65 -0.68 -4.05 -8.43
N ASN A 66 0.32 -3.18 -8.59
CA ASN A 66 0.28 -1.82 -8.06
C ASN A 66 -0.08 -0.84 -9.18
N ILE A 67 -1.31 -0.33 -9.16
CA ILE A 67 -1.81 0.60 -10.16
C ILE A 67 -1.53 2.02 -9.67
N SER A 68 -0.71 2.76 -10.42
CA SER A 68 -0.40 4.15 -10.11
C SER A 68 -1.51 5.09 -10.57
N SER A 69 -1.49 6.31 -10.06
CA SER A 69 -2.38 7.40 -10.48
C SER A 69 -2.19 7.82 -11.94
N GLN A 70 -1.08 7.44 -12.59
CA GLN A 70 -0.80 7.72 -14.01
C GLN A 70 -1.27 6.59 -14.94
N ALA A 71 -1.75 5.48 -14.39
CA ALA A 71 -2.20 4.35 -15.19
C ALA A 71 -3.43 4.71 -16.04
N GLY A 72 -3.43 4.30 -17.30
CA GLY A 72 -4.54 4.55 -18.21
C GLY A 72 -5.59 3.45 -18.21
N LYS A 73 -6.60 3.61 -19.07
CA LYS A 73 -7.76 2.72 -19.14
C LYS A 73 -7.43 1.30 -19.62
N ASP A 74 -6.26 1.09 -20.22
CA ASP A 74 -5.77 -0.22 -20.65
C ASP A 74 -5.67 -1.23 -19.50
N VAL A 75 -5.57 -0.75 -18.26
CA VAL A 75 -5.69 -1.58 -17.05
C VAL A 75 -6.96 -2.40 -17.07
N ASN A 76 -8.10 -1.86 -17.54
CA ASN A 76 -9.35 -2.59 -17.59
C ASN A 76 -9.26 -3.81 -18.53
N THR A 77 -8.63 -3.63 -19.70
CA THR A 77 -8.39 -4.72 -20.67
C THR A 77 -7.45 -5.77 -20.08
N LEU A 78 -6.36 -5.34 -19.43
CA LEU A 78 -5.42 -6.23 -18.76
C LEU A 78 -6.13 -7.08 -17.69
N MET A 79 -6.99 -6.45 -16.87
CA MET A 79 -7.70 -7.13 -15.80
C MET A 79 -8.78 -8.08 -16.32
N PHE A 80 -9.46 -7.71 -17.41
CA PHE A 80 -10.36 -8.62 -18.12
C PHE A 80 -9.62 -9.86 -18.63
N GLN A 81 -8.48 -9.68 -19.30
CA GLN A 81 -7.65 -10.79 -19.77
C GLN A 81 -7.17 -11.68 -18.60
N LEU A 82 -6.71 -11.06 -17.51
CA LEU A 82 -6.19 -11.78 -16.36
C LEU A 82 -7.27 -12.56 -15.60
N LEU A 83 -8.43 -11.97 -15.34
CA LEU A 83 -9.43 -12.57 -14.46
C LEU A 83 -10.51 -13.36 -15.21
N VAL A 84 -10.95 -12.87 -16.37
CA VAL A 84 -12.01 -13.50 -17.15
C VAL A 84 -11.43 -14.51 -18.12
N LEU A 85 -10.49 -14.08 -18.98
CA LEU A 85 -9.86 -14.99 -19.94
C LEU A 85 -8.86 -15.94 -19.28
N ARG A 86 -8.30 -15.53 -18.13
CA ARG A 86 -7.29 -16.27 -17.36
C ARG A 86 -5.98 -16.46 -18.11
N TYR A 87 -5.69 -15.65 -19.12
CA TYR A 87 -4.40 -15.61 -19.79
C TYR A 87 -4.11 -14.24 -20.38
N ILE A 88 -2.82 -13.93 -20.53
CA ILE A 88 -2.31 -12.75 -21.23
C ILE A 88 -1.23 -13.25 -22.19
N THR A 89 -1.26 -12.77 -23.43
CA THR A 89 -0.32 -13.16 -24.47
C THR A 89 0.34 -11.91 -25.03
N THR A 90 1.66 -11.94 -25.16
CA THR A 90 2.42 -10.85 -25.78
C THR A 90 2.43 -10.98 -27.30
N SER A 91 2.78 -9.89 -27.99
CA SER A 91 2.94 -9.87 -29.45
C SER A 91 4.00 -10.88 -29.94
N LYS A 92 4.97 -11.23 -29.09
CA LYS A 92 6.05 -12.18 -29.36
C LYS A 92 5.67 -13.64 -29.05
N GLY A 93 4.39 -13.91 -28.74
CA GLY A 93 3.88 -15.27 -28.51
C GLY A 93 4.15 -15.84 -27.11
N ARG A 94 4.79 -15.09 -26.21
CA ARG A 94 4.91 -15.49 -24.80
C ARG A 94 3.56 -15.33 -24.12
N SER A 95 3.17 -16.27 -23.29
CA SER A 95 1.89 -16.21 -22.58
C SER A 95 2.01 -16.56 -21.12
N PHE A 96 1.25 -15.83 -20.31
CA PHE A 96 1.03 -16.14 -18.91
C PHE A 96 -0.40 -16.65 -18.74
N ARG A 97 -0.58 -17.76 -18.03
CA ARG A 97 -1.90 -18.33 -17.71
C ARG A 97 -2.11 -18.39 -16.20
N VAL A 98 -3.29 -17.95 -15.77
CA VAL A 98 -3.66 -17.93 -14.35
C VAL A 98 -3.97 -19.33 -13.82
N ARG A 99 -3.17 -19.79 -12.86
CA ARG A 99 -3.29 -21.08 -12.19
C ARG A 99 -4.01 -20.97 -10.85
N LYS A 100 -4.39 -22.11 -10.28
CA LYS A 100 -5.12 -22.17 -8.99
C LYS A 100 -4.25 -21.73 -7.80
N ASN A 101 -2.94 -21.87 -7.91
CA ASN A 101 -1.95 -21.45 -6.91
C ASN A 101 -1.51 -19.98 -7.07
N HIS A 102 -2.14 -19.21 -7.98
CA HIS A 102 -1.85 -17.79 -8.12
C HIS A 102 -2.86 -16.96 -7.31
N ALA A 103 -2.35 -16.04 -6.50
CA ALA A 103 -3.15 -15.03 -5.80
C ALA A 103 -2.82 -13.64 -6.33
N PHE A 104 -3.84 -12.80 -6.54
CA PHE A 104 -3.68 -11.42 -6.98
C PHE A 104 -4.14 -10.47 -5.90
N LEU A 105 -3.24 -9.56 -5.52
CA LEU A 105 -3.50 -8.43 -4.63
C LEU A 105 -3.35 -7.17 -5.48
N VAL A 106 -4.45 -6.43 -5.66
CA VAL A 106 -4.47 -5.24 -6.50
C VAL A 106 -4.51 -4.01 -5.61
N GLU A 107 -3.54 -3.13 -5.74
CA GLU A 107 -3.52 -1.83 -5.08
C GLU A 107 -4.00 -0.76 -6.06
N LEU A 108 -5.12 -0.10 -5.75
CA LEU A 108 -5.66 1.01 -6.52
C LEU A 108 -5.09 2.35 -6.03
N PRO A 109 -4.89 3.32 -6.93
CA PRO A 109 -4.49 4.66 -6.53
C PRO A 109 -5.67 5.37 -5.86
N THR A 110 -5.38 6.38 -5.04
CA THR A 110 -6.42 7.19 -4.40
C THR A 110 -6.95 8.30 -5.32
N GLN A 111 -6.14 8.71 -6.30
CA GLN A 111 -6.41 9.81 -7.22
C GLN A 111 -5.81 9.48 -8.59
N LEU A 112 -6.25 10.17 -9.64
CA LEU A 112 -5.64 10.08 -10.96
C LEU A 112 -4.75 11.30 -11.18
N CYS A 113 -3.61 11.14 -11.86
CA CYS A 113 -2.70 12.24 -12.18
C CYS A 113 -3.20 13.10 -13.35
N ASN A 114 -4.27 12.69 -14.02
CA ASN A 114 -4.68 13.24 -15.31
C ASN A 114 -5.53 14.51 -15.22
N THR A 115 -5.70 15.07 -14.01
CA THR A 115 -6.53 16.25 -13.79
C THR A 115 -5.75 17.28 -12.97
N HIS A 116 -5.70 18.54 -13.43
CA HIS A 116 -5.32 19.71 -12.60
C HIS A 116 -6.29 19.95 -11.42
N LYS A 117 -7.18 19.00 -11.15
CA LYS A 117 -8.22 18.99 -10.12
C LYS A 117 -8.03 17.75 -9.27
N THR A 118 -8.33 17.87 -7.98
CA THR A 118 -8.36 16.75 -7.05
C THR A 118 -9.40 15.73 -7.52
N THR A 119 -8.93 14.56 -7.95
CA THR A 119 -9.78 13.45 -8.39
C THR A 119 -10.48 12.83 -7.18
N GLN A 120 -11.78 12.59 -7.26
CA GLN A 120 -12.48 11.83 -6.22
C GLN A 120 -12.25 10.32 -6.39
N LEU A 121 -12.34 9.56 -5.30
CA LEU A 121 -12.22 8.09 -5.37
C LEU A 121 -13.28 7.46 -6.31
N LYS A 122 -14.47 8.07 -6.42
CA LYS A 122 -15.49 7.63 -7.38
C LYS A 122 -14.98 7.67 -8.82
N GLU A 123 -14.30 8.75 -9.20
CA GLU A 123 -13.72 8.90 -10.53
C GLU A 123 -12.60 7.88 -10.79
N VAL A 124 -11.86 7.45 -9.77
CA VAL A 124 -10.91 6.34 -9.89
C VAL A 124 -11.63 5.03 -10.22
N PHE A 125 -12.72 4.72 -9.53
CA PHE A 125 -13.52 3.54 -9.84
C PHE A 125 -14.17 3.62 -11.22
N ASP A 126 -14.64 4.78 -11.65
CA ASP A 126 -15.20 4.98 -12.99
C ASP A 126 -14.12 4.84 -14.07
N TRP A 127 -12.89 5.32 -13.81
CA TRP A 127 -11.76 5.20 -14.72
C TRP A 127 -11.28 3.75 -14.87
N PHE A 128 -11.21 3.04 -13.74
CA PHE A 128 -10.93 1.61 -13.69
C PHE A 128 -12.24 0.82 -13.47
N TYR A 129 -13.23 1.05 -14.36
CA TYR A 129 -14.59 0.52 -14.26
C TYR A 129 -14.67 -0.99 -14.05
N PHE A 130 -13.65 -1.73 -14.47
CA PHE A 130 -13.57 -3.16 -14.21
C PHE A 130 -13.65 -3.43 -12.70
N PHE A 131 -12.99 -2.63 -11.87
CA PHE A 131 -13.07 -2.67 -10.39
C PHE A 131 -14.28 -1.93 -9.81
N GLY A 132 -15.21 -1.47 -10.63
CA GLY A 132 -16.49 -0.92 -10.20
C GLY A 132 -17.53 -2.02 -9.95
N GLU A 133 -18.77 -1.76 -10.39
CA GLU A 133 -19.92 -2.66 -10.26
C GLU A 133 -19.66 -4.08 -10.82
N GLN A 134 -18.86 -4.21 -11.89
CA GLN A 134 -18.60 -5.49 -12.56
C GLN A 134 -17.86 -6.51 -11.68
N ILE A 135 -16.87 -6.08 -10.88
CA ILE A 135 -16.15 -6.99 -9.97
C ILE A 135 -16.93 -7.24 -8.67
N ARG A 136 -17.78 -6.31 -8.21
CA ARG A 136 -18.61 -6.53 -7.01
C ARG A 136 -19.51 -7.77 -7.18
N GLY A 137 -20.00 -8.03 -8.40
CA GLY A 137 -20.73 -9.25 -8.74
C GLY A 137 -19.89 -10.55 -8.78
N LEU A 138 -18.56 -10.47 -8.82
CA LEU A 138 -17.65 -11.62 -8.81
C LEU A 138 -17.22 -12.05 -7.40
N ASN A 139 -17.85 -11.51 -6.34
CA ASN A 139 -17.51 -11.76 -4.93
C ASN A 139 -16.03 -11.53 -4.60
N VAL A 140 -15.37 -10.62 -5.32
CA VAL A 140 -13.98 -10.24 -5.03
C VAL A 140 -13.99 -9.29 -3.84
N PRO A 141 -13.22 -9.57 -2.77
CA PRO A 141 -13.15 -8.67 -1.62
C PRO A 141 -12.51 -7.33 -1.99
N PHE A 142 -13.19 -6.25 -1.64
CA PHE A 142 -12.65 -4.89 -1.58
C PHE A 142 -12.33 -4.57 -0.12
N LEU A 143 -11.11 -4.09 0.12
CA LEU A 143 -10.63 -3.72 1.45
C LEU A 143 -10.21 -2.27 1.44
N GLU A 144 -10.94 -1.46 2.21
CA GLU A 144 -10.56 -0.09 2.45
C GLU A 144 -9.44 -0.05 3.50
N ILE A 145 -8.35 0.65 3.19
CA ILE A 145 -7.28 0.93 4.14
C ILE A 145 -7.49 2.32 4.74
N VAL A 146 -7.61 2.35 6.07
CA VAL A 146 -7.72 3.57 6.86
C VAL A 146 -6.47 3.73 7.71
N ASP A 147 -5.99 4.95 7.83
CA ASP A 147 -4.83 5.33 8.64
C ASP A 147 -5.30 5.73 10.05
N GLU A 148 -4.79 5.07 11.09
CA GLU A 148 -5.21 5.35 12.47
C GLU A 148 -4.95 6.80 12.91
N MET A 149 -3.98 7.45 12.28
CA MET A 149 -3.59 8.82 12.59
C MET A 149 -4.56 9.84 11.99
N ARG A 150 -5.60 9.40 11.26
CA ARG A 150 -6.59 10.28 10.62
C ARG A 150 -7.98 9.94 11.14
N VAL A 151 -8.77 10.95 11.47
CA VAL A 151 -10.19 10.80 11.75
C VAL A 151 -10.95 10.61 10.44
N VAL A 152 -10.91 9.40 9.88
CA VAL A 152 -11.63 9.03 8.67
C VAL A 152 -12.67 7.98 9.02
N ARG A 153 -13.93 8.25 8.67
CA ARG A 153 -14.97 7.23 8.72
C ARG A 153 -14.79 6.31 7.51
N PRO A 154 -14.61 4.99 7.70
CA PRO A 154 -14.60 4.04 6.61
C PRO A 154 -15.88 4.17 5.78
N ARG A 155 -15.76 4.04 4.46
CA ARG A 155 -16.86 4.04 3.51
C ARG A 155 -17.48 2.64 3.38
N ASP A 156 -16.64 1.61 3.44
CA ASP A 156 -17.08 0.21 3.36
C ASP A 156 -17.06 -0.46 4.75
N GLU A 157 -17.97 -1.41 4.97
CA GLU A 157 -18.03 -2.21 6.20
C GLU A 157 -16.76 -3.06 6.40
N HIS A 158 -16.12 -3.45 5.30
CA HIS A 158 -14.89 -4.24 5.29
C HIS A 158 -13.67 -3.32 5.13
N PHE A 159 -13.10 -2.90 6.25
CA PHE A 159 -11.92 -2.03 6.28
C PHE A 159 -10.82 -2.60 7.19
N ILE A 160 -9.58 -2.21 6.91
CA ILE A 160 -8.42 -2.46 7.75
C ILE A 160 -7.93 -1.13 8.29
N ASN A 161 -7.85 -1.03 9.61
CA ASN A 161 -7.20 0.08 10.28
C ASN A 161 -5.68 -0.20 10.33
N ASN A 162 -4.91 0.50 9.50
CA ASN A 162 -3.47 0.46 9.52
C ASN A 162 -2.96 1.18 10.77
N ARG A 163 -2.52 0.39 11.75
CA ARG A 163 -1.94 0.89 12.99
C ARG A 163 -0.46 1.14 12.80
N LEU A 164 0.02 2.26 13.32
CA LEU A 164 1.43 2.62 13.29
C LEU A 164 2.17 1.74 14.29
N GLU A 165 2.89 0.75 13.78
CA GLU A 165 3.83 -0.03 14.58
C GLU A 165 5.17 0.72 14.66
N LEU A 166 5.45 1.31 15.82
CA LEU A 166 6.69 2.01 16.08
C LEU A 166 7.80 1.04 16.47
N THR A 167 8.91 1.10 15.76
CA THR A 167 10.18 0.45 16.12
C THR A 167 11.00 1.35 17.04
N LYS A 168 12.08 0.79 17.61
CA LYS A 168 13.04 1.55 18.43
C LYS A 168 13.57 2.80 17.72
N LYS A 169 13.69 2.77 16.39
CA LYS A 169 14.16 3.90 15.59
C LYS A 169 13.15 5.04 15.56
N GLU A 170 11.86 4.75 15.40
CA GLU A 170 10.83 5.80 15.48
C GLU A 170 10.65 6.29 16.93
N PHE A 171 10.75 5.42 17.93
CA PHE A 171 10.70 5.81 19.34
C PHE A 171 11.77 6.84 19.73
N PHE A 172 12.97 6.74 19.16
CA PHE A 172 14.01 7.75 19.35
C PHE A 172 13.54 9.15 18.93
N VAL A 173 12.83 9.27 17.80
CA VAL A 173 12.32 10.56 17.31
C VAL A 173 11.30 11.14 18.28
N TRP A 174 10.40 10.30 18.80
CA TRP A 174 9.44 10.73 19.83
C TRP A 174 10.17 11.24 21.08
N GLN A 175 11.14 10.48 21.59
CA GLN A 175 11.93 10.85 22.77
C GLN A 175 12.67 12.16 22.57
N TYR A 176 13.20 12.39 21.36
CA TYR A 176 13.87 13.63 21.02
C TYR A 176 12.90 14.82 20.98
N LEU A 177 11.72 14.67 20.38
CA LEU A 177 10.70 15.72 20.33
C LEU A 177 10.17 16.06 21.72
N ASP A 178 9.95 15.06 22.59
CA ASP A 178 9.52 15.30 23.97
C ASP A 178 10.61 16.01 24.79
N ALA A 179 11.87 15.62 24.61
CA ALA A 179 13.01 16.28 25.25
C ALA A 179 13.18 17.72 24.77
N LEU A 180 12.96 17.98 23.48
CA LEU A 180 12.95 19.32 22.90
C LEU A 180 11.84 20.18 23.54
N ASP A 181 10.61 19.67 23.57
CA ASP A 181 9.44 20.37 24.12
C ASP A 181 9.61 20.69 25.61
N LYS A 182 10.22 19.77 26.37
CA LYS A 182 10.55 19.97 27.79
C LYS A 182 11.82 20.80 28.05
N GLY A 183 12.51 21.25 27.01
CA GLY A 183 13.75 22.05 27.13
C GLY A 183 14.93 21.27 27.76
N LEU A 184 14.95 19.95 27.60
CA LEU A 184 15.98 19.05 28.15
C LEU A 184 17.23 18.96 27.27
N LEU A 185 17.16 19.42 26.01
CA LEU A 185 18.26 19.38 25.04
C LEU A 185 19.29 20.50 25.28
N LYS A 186 19.89 20.53 26.47
CA LYS A 186 20.94 21.48 26.84
C LYS A 186 22.31 20.85 26.64
N THR A 187 23.20 21.56 25.95
CA THR A 187 24.61 21.18 25.87
C THR A 187 25.33 21.76 27.09
N THR A 188 25.77 20.91 28.00
CA THR A 188 26.63 21.30 29.11
C THR A 188 28.08 20.94 28.81
N GLY A 189 29.04 21.60 29.48
CA GLY A 189 30.45 21.27 29.35
C GLY A 189 30.82 19.86 29.86
N ASN A 190 29.88 19.17 30.52
CA ASN A 190 30.05 17.82 31.04
C ASN A 190 29.11 16.84 30.32
N ALA A 191 29.68 15.92 29.53
CA ALA A 191 28.91 14.99 28.70
C ALA A 191 27.94 14.08 29.49
N LYS A 192 28.15 13.88 30.80
CA LYS A 192 27.27 13.07 31.66
C LYS A 192 25.92 13.72 31.95
N ASP A 193 25.84 15.04 31.85
CA ASP A 193 24.63 15.82 32.14
C ASP A 193 23.80 16.09 30.87
N ASN A 194 24.32 15.70 29.70
CA ASN A 194 23.61 15.82 28.44
C ASN A 194 22.49 14.78 28.35
N TRP A 195 21.40 15.18 27.68
CA TRP A 195 20.25 14.32 27.46
C TRP A 195 20.64 13.01 26.76
N ASN A 196 20.07 11.90 27.23
CA ASN A 196 20.30 10.56 26.69
C ASN A 196 18.97 9.83 26.48
N TYR A 197 18.67 9.55 25.21
CA TYR A 197 17.45 8.85 24.78
C TYR A 197 17.26 7.48 25.47
N ALA A 198 18.35 6.77 25.81
CA ALA A 198 18.26 5.47 26.48
C ALA A 198 17.73 5.55 27.92
N LYS A 199 17.75 6.75 28.53
CA LYS A 199 17.17 7.02 29.85
C LYS A 199 15.83 7.74 29.78
N HIS A 200 15.38 8.09 28.57
CA HIS A 200 14.11 8.78 28.38
C HIS A 200 12.96 7.81 28.60
N GLN A 201 11.97 8.20 29.40
CA GLN A 201 10.75 7.42 29.61
C GLN A 201 10.02 7.18 28.29
N ASP A 202 9.33 6.05 28.19
CA ASP A 202 8.48 5.75 27.05
C ASP A 202 7.36 6.79 26.93
N ILE A 203 7.05 7.15 25.69
CA ILE A 203 6.06 8.18 25.38
C ILE A 203 4.71 7.50 25.16
N THR A 204 3.68 8.05 25.79
CA THR A 204 2.31 7.56 25.64
C THR A 204 1.68 8.07 24.34
N LYS A 205 0.70 7.34 23.80
CA LYS A 205 -0.01 7.75 22.57
C LYS A 205 -0.61 9.17 22.64
N PRO A 206 -1.29 9.58 23.74
CA PRO A 206 -1.76 10.96 23.87
C PRO A 206 -0.64 12.00 23.78
N ARG A 207 0.53 11.72 24.36
CA ARG A 207 1.68 12.61 24.26
C ARG A 207 2.27 12.67 22.85
N MET A 208 2.27 11.55 22.12
CA MET A 208 2.63 11.56 20.69
C MET A 208 1.68 12.44 19.89
N ASP A 209 0.37 12.36 20.14
CA ASP A 209 -0.63 13.19 19.47
C ASP A 209 -0.41 14.70 19.73
N GLU A 210 -0.10 15.08 20.97
CA GLU A 210 0.29 16.47 21.32
C GLU A 210 1.53 16.91 20.54
N LEU A 211 2.59 16.10 20.52
CA LEU A 211 3.83 16.43 19.81
C LEU A 211 3.62 16.55 18.29
N ILE A 212 2.74 15.72 17.70
CA ILE A 212 2.35 15.85 16.30
C ILE A 212 1.66 17.18 16.06
N GLN A 213 0.71 17.56 16.91
CA GLN A 213 -0.01 18.84 16.75
C GLN A 213 0.95 20.04 16.85
N THR A 214 1.96 19.97 17.72
CA THR A 214 2.96 21.04 17.88
C THR A 214 3.95 21.11 16.72
N TYR A 215 4.56 19.98 16.35
CA TYR A 215 5.72 19.95 15.43
C TYR A 215 5.40 19.50 14.00
N SER A 216 4.21 18.94 13.77
CA SER A 216 3.71 18.56 12.45
C SER A 216 2.21 18.87 12.32
N PRO A 217 1.79 20.12 12.59
CA PRO A 217 0.39 20.50 12.43
C PRO A 217 -0.04 20.24 10.98
N ARG A 218 -1.11 19.46 10.82
CA ARG A 218 -1.72 19.27 9.51
C ARG A 218 -2.53 20.53 9.19
N GLY A 219 -2.08 21.30 8.21
CA GLY A 219 -2.84 22.41 7.62
C GLY A 219 -4.07 21.97 6.87
#